data_AF-A0A6B3F3S4-F1
#
_entry.id   AF-A0A6B3F3S4-F1
#
_cell.length_a   1.000
_cell.length_b   1.000
_cell.length_c   1.000
_cell.angle_alpha   90.00
_cell.angle_beta   90.00
_cell.angle_gamma   90.00
#
_symmetry.space_group_name_H-M   'P 1'
#
loop_
_entity.id
_entity.type
_entity.pdbx_description
1 polymer ?
#
loop_
_entity_poly.entity_id
_entity_poly.type
_entity_poly.pdbx_seq_one_letter_code
_entity_poly.pdbx_strand_id
1 'polypeptide(L)' 'LIRLIWDREIDPGRVFDLTLPLEQAAEAYRAMDERRAIKVLLTP' A
#
# COMPACT_ATOMS: atom_id res chain seq x y z
N LEU A 1 6.05 -16.55 -5.26
CA LEU A 1 5.35 -15.63 -4.33
C LEU A 1 3.86 -15.96 -4.19
N ILE A 2 3.08 -16.03 -5.28
CA ILE A 2 1.63 -16.29 -5.22
C ILE A 2 1.26 -17.49 -4.35
N ARG A 3 1.95 -18.64 -4.49
CA ARG A 3 1.70 -19.82 -3.65
C ARG A 3 1.88 -19.55 -2.15
N LEU A 4 2.92 -18.82 -1.76
CA LEU A 4 3.15 -18.46 -0.36
C LEU A 4 2.04 -17.57 0.20
N ILE A 5 1.47 -16.68 -0.62
CA ILE A 5 0.32 -15.84 -0.23
C ILE A 5 -0.94 -16.70 -0.10
N TRP A 6 -1.17 -17.58 -1.08
CA TRP A 6 -2.32 -18.48 -1.12
C TRP A 6 -2.35 -19.44 0.06
N ASP A 7 -1.18 -20.00 0.40
CA ASP A 7 -0.97 -20.90 1.53
C ASP A 7 -0.86 -20.14 2.87
N ARG A 8 -1.01 -18.80 2.86
CA ARG A 8 -0.94 -17.89 4.02
C ARG A 8 0.40 -17.89 4.78
N GLU A 9 1.48 -18.29 4.13
CA GLU A 9 2.85 -18.18 4.64
C GLU A 9 3.34 -16.71 4.66
N ILE A 10 2.78 -15.86 3.79
CA ILE A 10 3.09 -14.43 3.73
C ILE A 10 1.78 -13.64 3.61
N ASP A 11 1.66 -12.58 4.40
CA ASP A 11 0.62 -11.57 4.26
C ASP A 11 1.21 -10.28 3.65
N PRO A 12 1.11 -10.08 2.32
CA PRO A 12 1.65 -8.91 1.66
C PRO A 12 0.82 -7.66 1.93
N GLY A 13 -0.42 -7.78 2.45
CA GLY A 13 -1.30 -6.64 2.72
C GLY A 13 -0.77 -5.75 3.85
N ARG A 14 0.04 -6.30 4.75
CA ARG A 14 0.57 -5.59 5.93
C ARG A 14 1.51 -4.43 5.62
N VAL A 15 2.05 -4.35 4.42
CA VAL A 15 2.94 -3.24 4.04
C VAL A 15 2.16 -1.95 3.75
N PHE A 16 0.85 -2.05 3.46
CA PHE A 16 0.01 -0.90 3.21
C PHE A 16 -0.36 -0.23 4.53
N ASP A 17 0.19 0.96 4.76
CA ASP A 17 0.03 1.73 5.99
C ASP A 17 -0.84 2.99 5.81
N LEU A 18 -1.24 3.27 4.57
CA LEU A 18 -2.16 4.34 4.22
C LEU A 18 -3.07 3.92 3.06
N THR A 19 -4.34 4.31 3.11
CA THR A 19 -5.32 4.11 2.04
C THR A 19 -5.93 5.45 1.64
N LEU A 20 -5.95 5.76 0.34
CA LEU A 20 -6.49 7.00 -0.20
C LEU A 20 -7.31 6.73 -1.47
N PRO A 21 -8.28 7.59 -1.83
CA PRO A 21 -8.97 7.49 -3.11
C PRO A 21 -8.04 7.85 -4.29
N LEU A 22 -8.31 7.30 -5.48
CA LEU A 22 -7.47 7.42 -6.67
C LEU A 22 -7.22 8.88 -7.06
N GLU A 23 -8.20 9.76 -6.87
CA GLU A 23 -8.10 11.20 -7.14
C GLU A 23 -7.02 11.88 -6.28
N GLN A 24 -6.62 11.27 -5.17
CA GLN A 24 -5.60 11.77 -4.25
C GLN A 24 -4.22 11.12 -4.46
N ALA A 25 -3.96 10.50 -5.61
CA ALA A 25 -2.68 9.87 -5.92
C ALA A 25 -1.47 10.81 -5.71
N ALA A 26 -1.62 12.11 -5.99
CA ALA A 26 -0.55 13.09 -5.75
C ALA A 26 -0.17 13.21 -4.27
N GLU A 27 -1.14 13.17 -3.35
CA GLU A 27 -0.87 13.16 -1.91
C GLU A 27 -0.25 11.84 -1.47
N ALA A 28 -0.68 10.70 -2.05
CA ALA A 28 -0.05 9.41 -1.78
C ALA A 28 1.46 9.43 -2.09
N TYR A 29 1.84 10.00 -3.24
CA TYR A 29 3.25 10.16 -3.60
C TYR A 29 3.99 11.10 -2.64
N ARG A 30 3.39 12.25 -2.30
CA ARG A 30 3.98 13.19 -1.33
C ARG A 30 4.21 12.54 0.03
N ALA A 31 3.23 11.77 0.53
CA ALA A 31 3.34 11.06 1.80
C ALA A 31 4.49 10.04 1.81
N MET A 32 4.74 9.35 0.70
CA MET A 32 5.87 8.43 0.57
C MET A 32 7.22 9.16 0.48
N ASP A 33 7.27 10.27 -0.26
CA ASP A 33 8.47 11.11 -0.39
C ASP A 33 8.89 11.70 0.97
N GLU A 34 7.94 12.24 1.72
CA GLU A 34 8.14 12.80 3.05
C GLU A 34 8.29 11.72 4.15
N ARG A 35 8.30 10.43 3.79
CA ARG A 35 8.40 9.29 4.72
C ARG A 35 7.28 9.25 5.78
N ARG A 36 6.11 9.80 5.47
CA ARG A 36 4.89 9.67 6.27
C ARG A 36 4.15 8.35 6.03
N ALA A 37 4.38 7.72 4.88
CA ALA A 37 3.83 6.40 4.52
C ALA A 37 4.90 5.51 3.85
N ILE A 38 4.83 4.21 4.10
CA ILE A 38 5.70 3.18 3.51
C ILE A 38 5.11 2.70 2.17
N LYS A 39 3.81 2.36 2.14
CA LYS A 39 3.10 1.92 0.95
C LYS A 39 1.63 2.35 1.01
N VAL A 40 1.19 3.06 -0.02
CA VAL A 40 -0.20 3.50 -0.12
C VAL A 40 -1.03 2.55 -0.99
N LEU A 41 -2.23 2.21 -0.53
CA LEU A 41 -3.26 1.55 -1.34
C LEU A 41 -4.21 2.62 -1.91
N LEU A 42 -4.35 2.68 -3.23
CA LEU A 42 -5.33 3.55 -3.87
C LEU A 42 -6.63 2.78 -4.12
N THR A 43 -7.75 3.36 -3.71
CA THR A 43 -9.09 2.83 -3.99
C THR A 43 -9.73 3.58 -5.16
N PRO A 44 -10.46 2.89 -6.06
CA PRO A 44 -11.20 3.53 -7.14
C PRO A 44 -12.24 4.54 -6.66
#